data_AF-A0A8T7ASD8-F1
#
_entry.id   AF-A0A8T7ASD8-F1
#
_cell.length_a   1.000
_cell.length_b   1.000
_cell.length_c   1.000
_cell.angle_alpha   90.00
_cell.angle_beta   90.00
_cell.angle_gamma   90.00
#
_symmetry.space_group_name_H-M   'P 1'
#
loop_
_entity.id
_entity.type
_entity.pdbx_description
1 polymer ?
#
loop_
_entity_poly.entity_id
_entity_poly.type
_entity_poly.pdbx_seq_one_letter_code
_entity_poly.pdbx_strand_id
1 'polypeptide(L)' 'MHERAEPLCRGRATIVVRDIDTNPEWYEAFALEIPVLEIDGKEVCRYELDEAALLAALDA' A
#
# COMPACT_ATOMS: atom_id res chain seq x y z
N MET A 1 -2.09 -4.27 8.11
CA MET A 1 -2.15 -3.08 7.24
C MET A 1 -3.45 -3.02 6.43
N HIS A 2 -3.75 -4.02 5.59
CA HIS A 2 -4.94 -4.06 4.73
C HIS A 2 -6.27 -3.76 5.44
N GLU A 3 -6.61 -4.50 6.50
CA GLU A 3 -7.89 -4.34 7.23
C GLU A 3 -8.09 -2.93 7.83
N ARG A 4 -6.99 -2.23 8.14
CA ARG A 4 -7.02 -0.85 8.63
C ARG A 4 -7.13 0.18 7.49
N ALA A 5 -6.61 -0.13 6.31
CA ALA A 5 -6.69 0.74 5.13
C ALA A 5 -8.06 0.66 4.42
N GLU A 6 -8.71 -0.51 4.40
CA GLU A 6 -10.03 -0.72 3.80
C GLU A 6 -11.09 0.31 4.19
N PRO A 7 -11.33 0.63 5.48
CA PRO A 7 -12.32 1.64 5.85
C PRO A 7 -11.94 3.05 5.37
N LEU A 8 -10.65 3.36 5.27
CA LEU A 8 -10.17 4.65 4.80
C LEU A 8 -10.34 4.79 3.28
N CYS A 9 -10.07 3.74 2.51
CA CYS A 9 -10.21 3.80 1.05
C CYS A 9 -11.67 3.67 0.57
N ARG A 10 -12.60 3.23 1.41
CA ARG A 10 -14.00 2.98 1.02
C ARG A 10 -14.63 4.21 0.35
N GLY A 11 -15.07 4.03 -0.90
CA GLY A 11 -15.71 5.08 -1.71
C GLY A 11 -14.75 6.11 -2.31
N ARG A 12 -13.44 5.99 -2.04
CA ARG A 12 -12.38 6.89 -2.54
C ARG A 12 -11.40 6.18 -3.46
N ALA A 13 -11.04 4.94 -3.14
CA ALA A 13 -10.10 4.12 -3.89
C ALA A 13 -10.45 2.63 -3.83
N THR A 14 -9.87 1.85 -4.73
CA THR A 14 -9.92 0.38 -4.71
C THR A 14 -8.59 -0.14 -4.19
N ILE A 15 -8.63 -1.00 -3.18
CA ILE A 15 -7.43 -1.67 -2.67
C ILE A 15 -7.22 -2.97 -3.45
N VAL A 16 -6.00 -3.17 -3.92
CA VAL A 16 -5.57 -4.43 -4.54
C VAL A 16 -4.40 -4.97 -3.73
N VAL A 17 -4.56 -6.16 -3.16
CA VAL A 17 -3.46 -6.87 -2.50
C VAL A 17 -2.72 -7.68 -3.55
N ARG A 18 -1.40 -7.48 -3.63
CA ARG A 18 -0.52 -8.23 -4.52
C ARG A 18 0.54 -8.94 -3.70
N ASP A 19 0.83 -10.17 -4.10
CA ASP A 19 1.88 -10.98 -3.52
C ASP A 19 3.20 -10.67 -4.24
N ILE A 20 4.21 -10.20 -3.50
CA ILE A 20 5.51 -9.84 -4.07
C ILE A 20 6.24 -11.06 -4.64
N ASP A 21 5.97 -12.26 -4.13
CA ASP A 21 6.61 -13.50 -4.59
C ASP A 21 6.17 -13.87 -6.02
N THR A 22 5.10 -13.25 -6.53
CA THR A 22 4.59 -13.47 -7.89
C THR A 22 5.28 -12.60 -8.94
N ASN A 23 6.06 -11.59 -8.54
CA ASN A 23 6.81 -10.72 -9.44
C ASN A 23 8.27 -10.59 -8.97
N PRO A 24 9.24 -11.11 -9.72
CA PRO A 24 10.66 -11.03 -9.37
C PRO A 24 11.16 -9.61 -9.09
N GLU A 25 10.68 -8.60 -9.82
CA GLU A 25 11.08 -7.21 -9.63
C GLU A 25 10.58 -6.67 -8.27
N TRP A 26 9.38 -7.06 -7.84
CA TRP A 26 8.85 -6.68 -6.52
C TRP A 26 9.55 -7.43 -5.40
N TYR A 27 9.85 -8.71 -5.62
CA TYR A 27 10.62 -9.50 -4.66
C TYR A 27 12.01 -8.89 -4.44
N GLU A 28 12.72 -8.53 -5.51
CA GLU A 28 14.04 -7.88 -5.42
C GLU A 28 13.96 -6.49 -4.77
N ALA A 29 12.91 -5.72 -5.06
CA ALA A 29 12.74 -4.36 -4.53
C ALA A 29 12.35 -4.32 -3.05
N PHE A 30 11.49 -5.25 -2.61
CA PHE A 30 10.85 -5.17 -1.30
C PHE A 30 11.25 -6.31 -0.37
N ALA A 31 11.54 -7.51 -0.86
CA ALA A 31 11.95 -8.67 -0.07
C ALA A 31 11.15 -8.84 1.24
N LEU A 32 11.75 -8.54 2.41
CA LEU A 32 11.11 -8.64 3.72
C LEU A 32 10.47 -7.34 4.21
N GLU A 33 10.61 -6.25 3.46
CA GLU A 33 10.11 -4.90 3.76
C GLU A 33 8.61 -4.74 3.45
N ILE A 34 7.83 -5.78 3.74
CA ILE A 34 6.39 -5.84 3.51
C ILE A 34 5.60 -5.71 4.82
N PRO A 35 4.33 -5.29 4.77
CA PRO A 35 3.58 -4.82 3.60
C PRO A 35 4.03 -3.42 3.14
N VAL A 36 3.96 -3.20 1.82
CA VAL A 36 4.17 -1.89 1.17
C VAL A 36 2.83 -1.39 0.64
N LEU A 37 2.54 -0.11 0.86
CA LEU A 37 1.36 0.54 0.30
C LEU A 37 1.79 1.55 -0.75
N GLU A 38 1.29 1.39 -1.97
CA GLU A 38 1.50 2.32 -3.08
C GLU A 38 0.16 2.84 -3.61
N ILE A 39 0.16 4.09 -4.07
CA ILE A 39 -0.93 4.71 -4.83
C ILE A 39 -0.32 5.23 -6.13
N ASP A 40 -0.87 4.80 -7.27
CA ASP A 40 -0.42 5.19 -8.62
C ASP A 40 1.11 5.05 -8.84
N GLY A 41 1.70 3.98 -8.28
CA GLY A 41 3.14 3.68 -8.38
C GLY A 41 4.03 4.55 -7.47
N LYS A 42 3.43 5.29 -6.54
CA LYS A 42 4.14 6.02 -5.49
C LYS A 42 3.93 5.33 -4.16
N GLU A 43 5.03 4.98 -3.52
CA GLU A 43 5.02 4.47 -2.15
C GLU A 43 4.51 5.53 -1.16
N VAL A 44 3.55 5.10 -0.33
CA VAL A 44 2.96 5.88 0.75
C VAL A 44 3.58 5.50 2.09
N CYS A 45 3.69 4.20 2.38
CA CYS A 45 4.32 3.69 3.60
C CYS A 45 4.69 2.20 3.49
N ARG A 46 5.56 1.74 4.39
CA ARG A 46 5.97 0.33 4.57
C ARG A 46 5.79 -0.11 6.02
N TYR A 47 5.69 -1.42 6.22
CA TYR A 47 5.58 -2.11 7.52
C TYR A 47 4.28 -1.82 8.30
N GLU A 48 4.10 -0.56 8.72
CA GLU A 48 2.93 -0.10 9.44
C GLU A 48 2.12 0.89 8.60
N LEU A 49 0.81 0.88 8.80
CA LEU A 49 -0.07 1.82 8.12
C LEU A 49 0.12 3.23 8.69
N ASP A 50 0.58 4.15 7.85
CA ASP A 50 0.47 5.58 8.12
C ASP A 50 -0.87 6.09 7.57
N GLU A 51 -1.85 6.19 8.46
CA GLU A 51 -3.20 6.66 8.12
C GLU A 51 -3.19 8.12 7.63
N ALA A 52 -2.31 8.97 8.18
CA ALA A 52 -2.24 10.37 7.79
C ALA A 52 -1.66 10.52 6.38
N ALA A 53 -0.58 9.78 6.08
CA ALA A 53 0.00 9.75 4.75
C ALA A 53 -0.97 9.18 3.71
N LEU A 54 -1.71 8.11 4.05
CA LEU A 54 -2.74 7.55 3.18
C LEU A 54 -3.86 8.55 2.89
N LEU A 55 -4.41 9.20 3.92
CA LEU A 55 -5.47 10.20 3.74
C LEU A 55 -4.99 11.38 2.90
N ALA A 56 -3.79 11.89 3.16
CA ALA A 56 -3.20 12.97 2.38
C ALA A 56 -2.98 12.59 0.91
N ALA A 57 -2.64 11.32 0.63
CA ALA A 57 -2.47 10.83 -0.73
C ALA A 57 -3.81 10.58 -1.47
N LEU A 58 -4.88 10.24 -0.75
CA LEU A 58 -6.22 10.06 -1.33
C LEU A 58 -6.92 11.38 -1.69
N ASP A 59 -6.54 12.47 -1.02
CA ASP A 59 -7.13 13.80 -1.21
C ASP A 59 -6.32 14.69 -2.18
N ALA A 60 -5.23 14.17 -2.77
CA ALA A 60 -4.33 14.85 -3.71
C ALA A 60 -4.79 14.75 -5.17
#